data_AF-A0A3D3HCK4-F1
#
_entry.id   AF-A0A3D3HCK4-F1
#
_cell.length_a   1.000
_cell.length_b   1.000
_cell.length_c   1.000
_cell.angle_alpha   90.00
_cell.angle_beta   90.00
_cell.angle_gamma   90.00
#
_symmetry.space_group_name_H-M   'P 1'
#
loop_
_entity.id
_entity.type
_entity.pdbx_description
1 polymer ?
#
loop_
_entity_poly.entity_id
_entity_poly.type
_entity_poly.pdbx_seq_one_letter_code
_entity_poly.pdbx_strand_id
1 'polypeptide(L)' 'LSRKSIVWRTLGTTPDGALNGTSALNMVALIKGASILRVHDVREAKEVVTLYEKIYPAGSLLDHYA' A
#
# COMPACT_ATOMS: atom_id res chain seq x y z
N LEU A 1 -0.27 -7.93 -1.26
CA LEU A 1 0.54 -8.41 -0.12
C LEU A 1 -0.30 -8.67 1.15
N SER A 2 -1.56 -9.13 1.03
CA SER A 2 -2.44 -9.29 2.20
C SER A 2 -2.04 -10.46 3.10
N ARG A 3 -1.94 -10.20 4.42
CA ARG A 3 -1.82 -11.17 5.53
C ARG A 3 -0.61 -12.11 5.50
N LYS A 4 0.44 -11.78 4.75
CA LYS A 4 1.68 -12.57 4.77
C LYS A 4 2.33 -12.51 6.16
N SER A 5 2.89 -13.63 6.60
CA SER A 5 3.55 -13.80 7.91
C SER A 5 4.58 -12.71 8.21
N ILE A 6 5.22 -12.18 7.18
CA ILE A 6 6.19 -11.08 7.31
C ILE A 6 5.57 -9.80 7.90
N VAL A 7 4.30 -9.50 7.65
CA VAL A 7 3.69 -8.23 8.09
C VAL A 7 3.36 -8.28 9.58
N TRP A 8 2.62 -9.30 10.04
CA TRP A 8 2.23 -9.42 11.45
C TRP A 8 3.39 -9.86 12.35
N ARG A 9 4.33 -10.69 11.85
CA ARG A 9 5.52 -11.07 12.66
C ARG A 9 6.46 -9.90 12.88
N THR A 10 6.70 -9.07 11.87
CA THR A 10 7.58 -7.90 12.02
C THR A 10 6.98 -6.84 12.95
N LEU A 11 5.65 -6.70 12.96
CA LEU A 11 4.95 -5.75 13.82
C LEU A 11 4.56 -6.34 15.19
N GLY A 12 4.82 -7.63 15.44
CA GLY A 12 4.41 -8.32 16.66
C GLY A 12 2.88 -8.37 16.86
N THR A 13 2.10 -8.29 15.79
CA THR A 13 0.63 -8.23 15.85
C THR A 13 0.01 -9.57 15.45
N THR A 14 -1.31 -9.68 15.57
CA THR A 14 -2.06 -10.83 15.04
C THR A 14 -2.28 -10.68 13.54
N PRO A 15 -2.59 -11.77 12.81
CA PRO A 15 -2.95 -11.69 11.39
C PRO A 15 -4.10 -10.73 11.08
N ASP A 16 -5.08 -10.60 11.98
CA ASP A 16 -6.16 -9.60 11.88
C ASP A 16 -5.65 -8.16 12.08
N GLY A 17 -4.64 -7.97 12.94
CA GLY A 17 -3.96 -6.69 13.13
C GLY A 17 -3.03 -6.28 11.98
N ALA A 18 -2.76 -7.16 11.01
CA ALA A 18 -1.90 -6.86 9.85
C ALA A 18 -2.59 -6.02 8.76
N LEU A 19 -3.87 -5.69 8.92
CA LEU A 19 -4.61 -4.84 7.98
C LEU A 19 -3.91 -3.49 7.78
N ASN A 20 -3.54 -2.81 8.88
CA ASN A 20 -2.82 -1.53 8.80
C ASN A 20 -1.45 -1.71 8.10
N GLY A 21 -0.66 -2.71 8.50
CA GLY A 21 0.63 -3.00 7.87
C GLY A 21 0.52 -3.33 6.37
N THR A 22 -0.53 -4.05 5.97
CA THR A 22 -0.81 -4.36 4.56
C THR A 22 -1.13 -3.11 3.76
N SER A 23 -1.94 -2.20 4.31
CA SER A 23 -2.27 -0.92 3.68
C SER A 23 -1.04 -0.03 3.51
N ALA A 24 -0.16 0.05 4.52
CA ALA A 24 1.10 0.78 4.43
C ALA A 24 2.02 0.20 3.34
N LEU A 25 2.15 -1.13 3.26
CA LEU A 25 2.92 -1.80 2.22
C LEU A 25 2.35 -1.58 0.81
N ASN A 26 1.02 -1.56 0.67
CA ASN A 26 0.37 -1.23 -0.60
C ASN A 26 0.67 0.22 -1.02
N MET A 27 0.64 1.17 -0.09
CA MET A 27 1.00 2.57 -0.35
C MET A 27 2.45 2.71 -0.83
N VAL A 28 3.39 2.04 -0.15
CA VAL A 28 4.80 2.03 -0.55
C VAL A 28 4.97 1.39 -1.94
N ALA A 29 4.21 0.35 -2.26
CA ALA A 29 4.25 -0.26 -3.59
C ALA A 29 3.78 0.73 -4.67
N LEU A 30 2.69 1.47 -4.43
CA LEU A 30 2.20 2.50 -5.36
C LEU A 30 3.23 3.62 -5.56
N ILE A 31 3.83 4.13 -4.47
CA ILE A 31 4.89 5.16 -4.53
C ILE A 31 6.09 4.67 -5.34
N LYS A 32 6.43 3.38 -5.25
CA LYS A 32 7.51 2.77 -6.04
C LYS A 32 7.14 2.51 -7.51
N GLY A 33 5.94 2.91 -7.96
CA GLY A 33 5.50 2.76 -9.34
C GLY A 33 4.81 1.42 -9.64
N ALA A 34 4.32 0.68 -8.63
CA ALA A 34 3.57 -0.54 -8.88
C ALA A 34 2.25 -0.23 -9.59
N SER A 35 2.08 -0.73 -10.81
CA SER A 35 0.86 -0.55 -11.59
C SER A 35 -0.27 -1.50 -11.20
N ILE A 36 0.02 -2.58 -10.46
CA ILE A 36 -0.95 -3.61 -10.06
C ILE A 36 -0.74 -4.00 -8.60
N LEU A 37 -1.79 -3.90 -7.79
CA LEU A 37 -1.81 -4.38 -6.41
C LEU A 37 -2.64 -5.67 -6.28
N ARG A 38 -1.99 -6.78 -5.93
CA ARG A 38 -2.69 -8.04 -5.58
C ARG A 38 -3.02 -8.09 -4.09
N VAL A 39 -4.29 -7.89 -3.75
CA VAL A 39 -4.80 -7.82 -2.37
C VAL A 39 -5.91 -8.84 -2.14
N HIS A 40 -6.09 -9.26 -0.88
CA HIS A 40 -7.25 -10.05 -0.47
C HIS A 40 -8.39 -9.13 -0.01
N ASP A 41 -8.03 -7.99 0.55
CA ASP A 41 -8.94 -7.03 1.17
C ASP A 41 -9.06 -5.80 0.24
N VAL A 42 -10.11 -5.81 -0.60
CA VAL A 42 -10.25 -4.89 -1.75
C VAL A 42 -10.68 -3.49 -1.30
N ARG A 43 -11.44 -3.36 -0.21
CA ARG A 43 -11.98 -2.08 0.27
C ARG A 43 -10.84 -1.17 0.72
N GLU A 44 -9.96 -1.70 1.55
CA GLU A 44 -8.81 -1.03 2.14
C GLU A 44 -7.78 -0.67 1.07
N ALA A 45 -7.59 -1.55 0.07
CA ALA A 45 -6.73 -1.23 -1.06
C ALA A 45 -7.25 -0.04 -1.88
N LYS A 46 -8.58 0.07 -2.08
CA LYS A 46 -9.19 1.23 -2.74
C LYS A 46 -9.01 2.51 -1.93
N GLU A 47 -9.13 2.45 -0.61
CA GLU A 47 -8.87 3.61 0.27
C GLU A 47 -7.42 4.10 0.11
N VAL A 48 -6.45 3.17 0.08
CA VAL A 48 -5.03 3.49 -0.13
C VAL A 48 -4.80 4.11 -1.52
N VAL A 49 -5.39 3.56 -2.58
CA VAL A 49 -5.29 4.14 -3.93
C VAL A 49 -5.90 5.54 -3.98
N THR A 50 -7.06 5.75 -3.37
CA THR A 50 -7.74 7.06 -3.32
C THR A 50 -6.87 8.09 -2.60
N LEU A 51 -6.23 7.70 -1.49
CA LEU A 51 -5.29 8.56 -0.77
C LEU A 51 -4.03 8.84 -1.60
N TYR A 52 -3.50 7.83 -2.27
CA TYR A 52 -2.35 7.96 -3.16
C TYR A 52 -2.60 8.97 -4.28
N GLU A 53 -3.73 8.85 -4.99
CA GLU A 53 -4.09 9.76 -6.08
C GLU A 53 -4.30 11.20 -5.59
N LYS A 54 -4.80 11.40 -4.36
CA LYS A 54 -4.94 12.74 -3.77
C LYS A 54 -3.61 13.36 -3.37
N ILE A 55 -2.66 12.56 -2.89
CA ILE A 55 -1.34 13.04 -2.46
C ILE A 55 -0.41 13.23 -3.67
N TYR A 56 -0.54 12.37 -4.67
CA TYR A 56 0.24 12.37 -5.91
C TYR A 56 -0.68 12.55 -7.14
N PRO A 57 -1.36 13.70 -7.28
CA PRO A 57 -2.16 13.98 -8.47
C PRO A 57 -1.27 13.93 -9.71
N ALA A 58 -1.78 13.33 -10.80
CA ALA A 58 -1.05 13.14 -12.05
C ALA A 58 -0.41 14.45 -12.52
N GLY A 59 0.91 14.56 -12.29
CA GLY A 59 1.66 15.80 -12.48
C GLY A 59 3.03 15.85 -11.79
N SER A 60 3.34 14.98 -10.81
CA SER A 60 4.64 14.98 -10.12
C SER A 60 5.46 13.68 -10.22
N LEU A 61 4.96 12.66 -10.93
CA LEU A 61 5.60 11.34 -11.02
C LEU A 61 6.77 11.24 -12.02
N LEU A 62 7.16 12.34 -12.66
CA LEU A 62 8.36 12.40 -13.52
C LEU A 62 9.43 13.38 -13.04
N ASP A 63 9.15 14.28 -12.09
CA ASP A 63 10.07 15.38 -11.77
C ASP A 63 11.05 15.07 -10.63
N HIS A 64 10.92 13.91 -9.97
CA HIS A 64 11.80 13.54 -8.83
C HIS A 64 13.01 12.68 -9.23
N TYR A 65 13.28 12.53 -10.54
CA TYR A 65 14.48 11.89 -11.10
C TYR A 65 15.24 12.81 -12.08
N ALA A 66 15.10 14.14 -11.95
CA ALA A 66 15.91 15.14 -12.64
C ALA A 66 16.90 15.80 -11.66
#